data_AF-A0A2G6G1K7-F1
#
_entry.id   AF-A0A2G6G1K7-F1
#
_cell.length_a   1.000
_cell.length_b   1.000
_cell.length_c   1.000
_cell.angle_alpha   90.00
_cell.angle_beta   90.00
_cell.angle_gamma   90.00
#
_symmetry.space_group_name_H-M   'P 1'
#
loop_
_entity.id
_entity.type
_entity.pdbx_description
1 polymer ?
#
loop_
_entity_poly.entity_id
_entity_poly.type
_entity_poly.pdbx_seq_one_letter_code
_entity_poly.pdbx_strand_id
1 'polypeptide(L)' 'DLRGLCPTEKAERIIEVCAHPDYRPMLRDYFKRAQEGKYKHEPHVVGEALSWHERFLKTGSMKE' A
#
# COMPACT_ATOMS: atom_id res chain seq x y z
N ASP A 1 14.22 7.81 5.13
CA ASP A 1 14.25 9.22 4.73
C ASP A 1 13.31 9.41 3.55
N LEU A 2 12.45 10.42 3.61
CA LEU A 2 11.41 10.71 2.61
C LEU A 2 11.46 12.16 2.12
N ARG A 3 12.44 12.95 2.56
CA ARG A 3 12.56 14.37 2.20
C ARG A 3 12.84 14.49 0.70
N GLY A 4 12.14 15.40 0.03
CA GLY A 4 12.29 15.67 -1.41
C GLY A 4 11.64 14.65 -2.36
N LEU A 5 11.03 13.57 -1.86
CA LEU A 5 10.40 12.53 -2.69
C LEU A 5 8.93 12.86 -3.01
N CYS A 6 8.50 12.54 -4.23
CA CYS A 6 7.08 12.55 -4.63
C CYS A 6 6.31 11.36 -4.01
N PRO A 7 4.97 11.33 -4.05
CA PRO A 7 4.20 10.30 -3.33
C PRO A 7 4.53 8.86 -3.76
N THR A 8 4.75 8.61 -5.05
CA THR A 8 5.12 7.27 -5.55
C THR A 8 6.50 6.83 -5.06
N GLU A 9 7.49 7.72 -5.10
CA GLU A 9 8.82 7.44 -4.56
C GLU A 9 8.79 7.21 -3.03
N LYS A 10 7.93 7.94 -2.32
CA LYS A 10 7.69 7.73 -0.88
C LYS A 10 7.09 6.35 -0.63
N ALA A 11 6.07 5.96 -1.39
CA ALA A 11 5.42 4.66 -1.26
C ALA A 11 6.44 3.53 -1.48
N GLU A 12 7.23 3.59 -2.56
CA GLU A 12 8.29 2.61 -2.82
C GLU A 12 9.29 2.52 -1.67
N ARG A 13 9.77 3.68 -1.17
CA ARG A 13 10.74 3.73 -0.08
C ARG A 13 10.17 3.14 1.21
N ILE A 14 8.93 3.46 1.56
CA ILE A 14 8.27 2.96 2.77
C ILE A 14 8.07 1.45 2.69
N ILE A 15 7.60 0.95 1.54
CA ILE A 15 7.34 -0.48 1.33
C ILE A 15 8.64 -1.28 1.46
N GLU A 16 9.73 -0.85 0.84
CA GLU A 16 10.99 -1.60 0.88
C GLU A 16 11.72 -1.51 2.21
N VAL A 17 11.75 -0.33 2.83
CA VAL A 17 12.62 -0.09 3.99
C VAL A 17 11.90 -0.32 5.32
N CYS A 18 10.59 -0.08 5.40
CA CYS A 18 9.87 -0.03 6.67
C CYS A 18 8.86 -1.16 6.83
N ALA A 19 8.23 -1.64 5.75
CA ALA A 19 7.18 -2.65 5.88
C ALA A 19 7.75 -3.98 6.39
N HIS A 20 7.01 -4.63 7.30
CA HIS A 20 7.34 -5.97 7.78
C HIS A 20 7.31 -6.99 6.61
N PRO A 21 8.21 -8.00 6.59
CA PRO A 21 8.27 -8.99 5.50
C PRO A 21 6.93 -9.61 5.13
N ASP A 22 6.11 -9.97 6.11
CA ASP A 22 4.78 -10.56 5.87
C ASP A 22 3.79 -9.66 5.13
N TYR A 23 3.93 -8.32 5.23
CA TYR A 23 2.99 -7.36 4.62
C TYR A 23 3.55 -6.69 3.38
N ARG A 24 4.88 -6.68 3.20
CA ARG A 24 5.53 -6.05 2.05
C ARG A 24 4.99 -6.56 0.70
N PRO A 25 4.79 -7.88 0.47
CA PRO A 25 4.21 -8.38 -0.78
C PRO A 25 2.81 -7.83 -1.05
N MET A 26 1.95 -7.79 -0.02
CA MET A 26 0.58 -7.29 -0.16
C MET A 26 0.55 -5.77 -0.45
N LEU A 27 1.45 -4.99 0.17
CA LEU A 27 1.58 -3.55 -0.12
C LEU A 27 2.10 -3.32 -1.54
N ARG A 28 3.06 -4.14 -2.00
CA ARG A 28 3.58 -4.07 -3.38
C ARG A 28 2.50 -4.37 -4.41
N ASP A 29 1.70 -5.40 -4.16
CA ASP A 29 0.56 -5.74 -5.02
C ASP A 29 -0.46 -4.58 -5.10
N TYR A 30 -0.91 -4.07 -3.95
CA TYR A 30 -1.83 -2.93 -3.90
C TYR A 30 -1.28 -1.71 -4.66
N PHE A 31 -0.02 -1.35 -4.40
CA PHE A 31 0.61 -0.20 -5.05
C PHE A 31 0.74 -0.38 -6.56
N LYS A 32 1.12 -1.58 -7.03
CA LYS A 32 1.21 -1.90 -8.46
C LYS A 32 -0.15 -1.75 -9.15
N ARG A 33 -1.20 -2.35 -8.60
CA ARG A 33 -2.57 -2.24 -9.15
C ARG A 33 -3.07 -0.80 -9.12
N ALA A 34 -2.78 -0.06 -8.05
CA ALA A 34 -3.11 1.35 -7.96
C ALA A 34 -2.41 2.16 -9.07
N GLN A 35 -1.14 1.87 -9.35
CA GLN A 35 -0.36 2.52 -10.41
C GLN A 35 -0.88 2.22 -11.82
N GLU A 36 -1.66 1.17 -12.03
CA GLU A 36 -2.32 0.89 -13.32
C GLU A 36 -3.58 1.77 -13.53
N GLY A 37 -4.16 2.31 -12.46
CA GLY A 37 -5.38 3.13 -12.48
C GLY A 37 -5.25 4.52 -13.12
N LYS A 38 -6.37 5.25 -13.28
CA LYS A 38 -6.40 6.56 -13.98
C LYS A 38 -5.58 7.66 -13.30
N TYR A 39 -5.55 7.68 -11.96
CA TYR A 39 -4.90 8.73 -11.17
C TYR A 39 -3.51 8.27 -10.72
N LYS A 40 -2.47 9.06 -11.01
CA LYS A 40 -1.07 8.61 -10.89
C LYS A 40 -0.22 9.38 -9.86
N HIS A 41 -0.61 10.60 -9.47
CA HIS A 41 0.16 11.39 -8.50
C HIS A 41 0.21 10.69 -7.14
N GLU A 42 -0.96 10.29 -6.65
CA GLU A 42 -1.14 9.50 -5.43
C GLU A 42 -2.10 8.35 -5.77
N PRO A 43 -1.56 7.24 -6.32
CA PRO A 43 -2.38 6.19 -6.90
C PRO A 43 -3.08 5.37 -5.80
N HIS A 44 -4.38 5.15 -5.97
CA HIS A 44 -5.19 4.33 -5.08
C HIS A 44 -6.17 3.42 -5.82
N VAL A 45 -6.40 2.23 -5.27
CA VAL A 45 -7.59 1.43 -5.54
C VAL A 45 -8.63 1.78 -4.46
N VAL A 46 -9.57 2.67 -4.80
CA VAL A 46 -10.49 3.27 -3.81
C VAL A 46 -11.34 2.23 -3.08
N GLY A 47 -11.81 1.20 -3.78
CA GLY A 47 -12.64 0.14 -3.18
C GLY A 47 -11.88 -0.74 -2.18
N GLU A 48 -10.55 -0.74 -2.20
CA GLU A 48 -9.73 -1.60 -1.36
C GLU A 48 -8.89 -0.84 -0.33
N ALA A 49 -8.83 0.50 -0.41
CA ALA A 49 -7.91 1.32 0.38
C ALA A 49 -8.00 1.08 1.89
N LEU A 50 -9.19 0.72 2.39
CA LEU A 50 -9.44 0.43 3.79
C LEU A 50 -9.74 -1.05 4.08
N SER A 51 -9.65 -1.92 3.07
CA SER A 51 -10.06 -3.33 3.16
C SER A 51 -9.28 -4.14 4.20
N TRP A 52 -8.01 -3.80 4.48
CA TRP A 52 -7.21 -4.51 5.48
C TRP A 52 -7.71 -4.23 6.90
N HIS A 53 -8.16 -3.00 7.15
CA HIS A 53 -8.79 -2.64 8.42
C HIS A 53 -10.12 -3.39 8.57
N GLU A 54 -10.93 -3.44 7.51
CA GLU A 54 -12.17 -4.21 7.51
C GLU A 54 -11.91 -5.71 7.76
N ARG A 55 -10.86 -6.29 7.13
CA ARG A 55 -10.45 -7.68 7.36
C ARG A 55 -10.10 -7.91 8.82
N PHE A 56 -9.27 -7.04 9.41
CA PHE A 56 -8.91 -7.13 10.82
C PHE A 56 -10.13 -7.11 11.75
N LEU A 57 -11.11 -6.23 11.49
CA LEU A 57 -12.35 -6.19 12.27
C LEU A 57 -13.15 -7.49 12.18
N LYS A 58 -13.10 -8.19 11.04
CA LYS A 58 -13.85 -9.43 10.82
C LYS A 58 -13.12 -10.68 11.30
N THR A 59 -11.79 -10.74 11.17
CA THR A 59 -11.00 -11.97 11.35
C THR A 59 -9.97 -11.88 12.48
N GLY A 60 -9.74 -10.69 13.03
CA GLY A 60 -8.67 -10.43 14.00
C GLY A 60 -7.27 -10.30 13.39
N SER A 61 -7.14 -10.35 12.06
CA SER A 61 -5.86 -10.23 11.35
C SER A 61 -5.97 -9.43 10.06
N MET A 62 -4.95 -8.63 9.75
CA MET A 62 -4.82 -7.98 8.44
C MET A 62 -4.17 -8.89 7.40
N LYS A 63 -3.50 -9.96 7.82
CA LYS A 63 -2.90 -10.95 6.91
C LYS A 63 -4.00 -11.69 6.17
N GLU A 64 -3.69 -12.10 4.94
CA GLU A 64 -4.45 -13.16 4.26
C GLU A 64 -4.34 -14.48 5.00
#